data_AF-A0A7X8JYL7-F1
#
_entry.id   AF-A0A7X8JYL7-F1
#
_cell.length_a   1.000
_cell.length_b   1.000
_cell.length_c   1.000
_cell.angle_alpha   90.00
_cell.angle_beta   90.00
_cell.angle_gamma   90.00
#
_symmetry.space_group_name_H-M   'P 1'
#
loop_
_entity.id
_entity.type
_entity.pdbx_description
1 polymer ?
#
loop_
_entity_poly.entity_id
_entity_poly.type
_entity_poly.pdbx_seq_one_letter_code
_entity_poly.pdbx_strand_id
1 'polypeptide(L)'
;MDLNGVRILSDGPLPLLSAVYDQLSIGDIVDKFVEWDEDKCFLTPGQALKALVLNILTDRKPLYRISEFYADKDVEKLIGKGVTATHTNEFCIGRMLDKVYDAGSKKLYSSVALTALDIENIEVKSIHWDTTSKSFQWQYIMPERSKEDDGVDG
;
A
#
# COMPACT_ATOMS: atom_id res chain seq x y z
N MET A 1 18.48 36.93 12.59
CA MET A 1 17.42 35.90 12.58
C MET A 1 17.78 34.88 13.63
N ASP A 2 16.92 34.73 14.63
CA ASP A 2 17.09 33.74 15.70
C ASP A 2 16.69 32.36 15.14
N LEU A 3 17.63 31.43 15.06
CA LEU A 3 17.45 30.10 14.45
C LEU A 3 17.14 29.00 15.48
N ASN A 4 16.92 29.38 16.75
CA ASN A 4 16.73 28.45 17.87
C ASN A 4 15.45 27.58 17.82
N GLY A 5 14.59 27.77 16.81
CA GLY A 5 13.41 26.94 16.55
C GLY A 5 13.47 26.13 15.25
N VAL A 6 14.56 26.20 14.48
CA VAL A 6 14.68 25.52 13.19
C VAL A 6 15.12 24.08 13.41
N ARG A 7 14.17 23.13 13.31
CA ARG A 7 14.48 21.70 13.23
C ARG A 7 14.92 21.38 11.80
N ILE A 8 16.18 21.01 11.62
CA ILE A 8 16.68 20.46 10.36
C ILE A 8 16.24 18.99 10.31
N LEU A 9 15.26 18.68 9.46
CA LEU A 9 14.82 17.32 9.20
C LEU A 9 15.48 16.83 7.89
N SER A 10 16.23 15.74 7.96
CA SER A 10 16.80 15.11 6.78
C SER A 10 15.90 13.95 6.33
N ASP A 11 14.87 14.26 5.56
CA ASP A 11 13.89 13.27 5.08
C ASP A 11 14.42 12.39 3.92
N GLY A 12 15.72 12.48 3.61
CA GLY A 12 16.36 11.69 2.55
C GLY A 12 15.62 11.80 1.21
N PRO A 13 15.29 10.67 0.54
CA PRO A 13 14.58 10.69 -0.74
C PRO A 13 13.07 10.92 -0.60
N LEU A 14 12.51 10.97 0.61
CA LEU A 14 11.05 11.03 0.82
C LEU A 14 10.37 12.24 0.18
N PRO A 15 10.92 13.47 0.22
CA PRO A 15 10.26 14.60 -0.42
C PRO A 15 10.14 14.43 -1.94
N LEU A 16 11.15 13.83 -2.57
CA LEU A 16 11.12 13.52 -4.00
C LEU A 16 10.06 12.45 -4.31
N LEU A 17 10.07 11.35 -3.55
CA LEU A 17 9.09 10.27 -3.74
C LEU A 17 7.65 10.76 -3.50
N SER A 18 7.47 11.63 -2.50
CA SER A 18 6.19 12.27 -2.21
C SER A 18 5.72 13.14 -3.37
N ALA A 19 6.61 13.97 -3.91
CA ALA A 19 6.30 14.82 -5.05
C ALA A 19 5.96 14.00 -6.30
N VAL A 20 6.68 12.91 -6.57
CA VAL A 20 6.37 12.00 -7.69
C VAL A 20 5.02 11.32 -7.48
N TYR A 21 4.71 10.88 -6.26
CA TYR A 21 3.41 10.30 -5.93
C TYR A 21 2.26 11.28 -6.21
N ASP A 22 2.43 12.54 -5.82
CA ASP A 22 1.44 13.60 -6.05
C ASP A 22 1.33 13.96 -7.54
N GLN A 23 2.46 14.07 -8.25
CA GLN A 23 2.50 14.34 -9.69
C GLN A 23 1.72 13.29 -10.48
N LEU A 24 1.85 12.02 -10.11
CA LEU A 24 1.15 10.91 -10.76
C LEU A 24 -0.32 10.78 -10.33
N SER A 25 -0.82 11.70 -9.48
CA SER A 25 -2.20 11.73 -8.98
C SER A 25 -2.66 10.40 -8.35
N ILE A 26 -1.74 9.62 -7.79
CA ILE A 26 -2.03 8.26 -7.31
C ILE A 26 -3.05 8.33 -6.16
N GLY A 27 -2.85 9.26 -5.23
CA GLY A 27 -3.74 9.45 -4.09
C GLY A 27 -5.18 9.73 -4.53
N ASP A 28 -5.35 10.67 -5.46
CA ASP A 28 -6.67 11.06 -5.97
C ASP A 28 -7.38 9.91 -6.70
N ILE A 29 -6.63 9.08 -7.42
CA ILE A 29 -7.19 7.90 -8.10
C ILE A 29 -7.70 6.90 -7.06
N VAL A 30 -6.93 6.66 -6.00
CA VAL A 30 -7.28 5.70 -4.94
C VAL A 30 -8.48 6.21 -4.14
N ASP A 31 -8.50 7.50 -3.78
CA ASP A 31 -9.61 8.13 -3.06
C ASP A 31 -10.93 8.08 -3.84
N LYS A 32 -10.88 8.16 -5.18
CA LYS A 32 -12.06 7.96 -6.05
C LYS A 32 -12.47 6.51 -6.22
N PHE A 33 -11.52 5.58 -6.07
CA PHE A 33 -11.73 4.16 -6.33
C PHE A 33 -12.28 3.41 -5.11
N VAL A 34 -12.05 3.95 -3.91
CA VAL A 34 -12.34 3.28 -2.65
C VAL A 34 -13.23 4.14 -1.77
N GLU A 35 -14.38 3.60 -1.37
CA GLU A 35 -15.18 4.18 -0.30
C GLU A 35 -14.50 3.99 1.05
N TRP A 36 -14.34 5.07 1.81
CA TRP A 36 -13.72 5.06 3.13
C TRP A 36 -14.61 5.72 4.19
N ASP A 37 -14.30 5.38 5.43
CA ASP A 37 -15.03 5.83 6.61
C ASP A 37 -14.09 6.70 7.47
N GLU A 38 -14.31 8.01 7.44
CA GLU A 38 -13.51 9.01 8.17
C GLU A 38 -13.54 8.78 9.70
N ASP A 39 -14.62 8.20 10.23
CA ASP A 39 -14.74 7.94 11.67
C ASP A 39 -13.77 6.84 12.13
N LYS A 40 -13.37 5.95 11.21
CA LYS A 40 -12.49 4.81 11.50
C LYS A 40 -11.03 5.08 11.14
N CYS A 41 -10.77 5.99 10.21
CA CYS A 41 -9.43 6.31 9.72
C CYS A 41 -9.33 7.81 9.44
N PHE A 42 -8.39 8.47 10.11
CA PHE A 42 -8.13 9.89 9.88
C PHE A 42 -7.56 10.16 8.47
N LEU A 43 -6.78 9.23 7.93
CA LEU A 43 -6.19 9.34 6.60
C LEU A 43 -7.18 8.92 5.53
N THR A 44 -7.21 9.64 4.41
CA THR A 44 -7.85 9.11 3.20
C THR A 44 -7.10 7.87 2.70
N PRO A 45 -7.75 6.99 1.92
CA PRO A 45 -7.10 5.83 1.30
C PRO A 45 -5.80 6.19 0.54
N GLY A 46 -5.81 7.31 -0.20
CA GLY A 46 -4.68 7.86 -0.92
C GLY A 46 -3.56 8.30 0.01
N GLN A 47 -3.87 9.01 1.10
CA GLN A 47 -2.88 9.38 2.11
C GLN A 47 -2.26 8.16 2.81
N ALA A 48 -3.09 7.17 3.16
CA ALA A 48 -2.63 5.93 3.77
C ALA A 48 -1.74 5.13 2.80
N LEU A 49 -2.11 5.09 1.51
CA LEU A 49 -1.29 4.44 0.48
C LEU A 49 0.03 5.18 0.26
N LYS A 50 0.00 6.52 0.22
CA LYS A 50 1.21 7.35 0.14
C LYS A 50 2.15 7.03 1.29
N ALA A 51 1.63 6.98 2.52
CA ALA A 51 2.39 6.65 3.71
C ALA A 51 3.04 5.26 3.61
N LEU A 52 2.33 4.27 3.07
CA LEU A 52 2.84 2.93 2.85
C LEU A 52 3.92 2.88 1.75
N VAL A 53 3.68 3.51 0.59
CA VAL A 53 4.62 3.54 -0.54
C VAL A 53 5.94 4.18 -0.14
N LEU A 54 5.88 5.34 0.52
CA LEU A 54 7.08 6.04 1.01
C LEU A 54 7.88 5.16 1.97
N ASN A 55 7.21 4.50 2.91
CA ASN A 55 7.86 3.58 3.84
C ASN A 55 8.57 2.41 3.12
N ILE A 56 7.88 1.75 2.18
CA ILE A 56 8.41 0.59 1.43
C ILE A 56 9.63 0.96 0.57
N LEU A 57 9.62 2.15 -0.02
CA LEU A 57 10.70 2.57 -0.92
C LEU A 57 11.95 3.06 -0.18
N THR A 58 11.86 3.38 1.10
CA THR A 58 13.01 3.91 1.86
C THR A 58 13.55 2.95 2.92
N ASP A 59 12.75 2.58 3.91
CA ASP A 59 13.24 1.93 5.15
C ASP A 59 12.52 0.60 5.45
N ARG A 60 11.37 0.37 4.81
CA ARG A 60 10.60 -0.89 4.89
C ARG A 60 10.30 -1.32 6.33
N LYS A 61 10.01 -0.35 7.20
CA LYS A 61 9.62 -0.67 8.58
C LYS A 61 8.35 -1.52 8.55
N PRO A 62 8.24 -2.54 9.42
CA PRO A 62 7.03 -3.34 9.48
C PRO A 62 5.84 -2.44 9.85
N LEU A 63 4.64 -2.85 9.42
CA LEU A 63 3.46 -1.99 9.48
C LEU A 63 3.16 -1.47 10.90
N TYR A 64 3.31 -2.31 11.92
CA TYR A 64 3.13 -1.93 13.34
C TYR A 64 4.14 -0.90 13.87
N ARG A 65 5.19 -0.56 13.09
CA ARG A 65 6.18 0.49 13.38
C ARG A 65 6.14 1.65 12.40
N ILE A 66 5.10 1.74 11.56
CA ILE A 66 5.05 2.80 10.55
C ILE A 66 4.86 4.19 11.17
N SER A 67 4.16 4.30 12.31
CA SER A 67 4.11 5.54 13.09
C SER A 67 5.49 5.94 13.63
N GLU A 68 6.31 4.99 14.07
CA GLU A 68 7.69 5.24 14.51
C GLU A 68 8.56 5.73 13.35
N PHE A 69 8.33 5.16 12.16
CA PHE A 69 8.99 5.63 10.94
C PHE A 69 8.69 7.10 10.66
N TYR A 70 7.48 7.59 10.92
CA TYR A 70 7.11 8.99 10.67
C TYR A 70 7.41 9.95 11.83
N ALA A 71 7.85 9.45 12.99
CA ALA A 71 7.99 10.25 14.21
C ALA A 71 9.03 11.38 14.11
N ASP A 72 10.04 11.22 13.25
CA ASP A 72 11.15 12.17 13.05
C ASP A 72 11.12 12.87 11.68
N LYS A 73 9.97 12.87 11.00
CA LYS A 73 9.81 13.37 9.62
C LYS A 73 8.79 14.50 9.52
N ASP A 74 8.87 15.27 8.44
CA ASP A 74 7.87 16.29 8.12
C ASP A 74 6.59 15.63 7.54
N VAL A 75 5.80 15.00 8.40
CA VAL A 75 4.60 14.23 8.00
C VAL A 75 3.57 15.11 7.30
N GLU A 76 3.41 16.36 7.74
CA GLU A 76 2.46 17.28 7.11
C GLU A 76 2.83 17.57 5.65
N LYS A 77 4.13 17.74 5.39
CA LYS A 77 4.64 17.95 4.03
C LYS A 77 4.61 16.68 3.19
N LEU A 78 4.91 15.52 3.78
CA LEU A 78 5.00 14.25 3.06
C LEU A 78 3.63 13.64 2.77
N ILE A 79 2.69 13.68 3.71
CA ILE A 79 1.42 12.95 3.60
C ILE A 79 0.25 13.90 3.36
N GLY A 80 0.19 15.01 4.09
CA GLY A 80 -0.86 16.00 3.93
C GLY A 80 -1.01 16.91 5.15
N LYS A 81 -1.58 18.09 4.94
CA LYS A 81 -1.74 19.11 5.98
C LYS A 81 -2.52 18.58 7.18
N GLY A 82 -2.03 18.82 8.40
CA GLY A 82 -2.66 18.36 9.65
C GLY A 82 -2.48 16.88 9.96
N VAL A 83 -1.73 16.14 9.14
CA VAL A 83 -1.39 14.74 9.41
C VAL A 83 -0.21 14.65 10.36
N THR A 84 -0.36 13.84 11.41
CA THR A 84 0.70 13.55 12.38
C THR A 84 1.19 12.11 12.22
N ALA A 85 2.37 11.80 12.76
CA ALA A 85 2.92 10.44 12.75
C ALA A 85 2.01 9.41 13.45
N THR A 86 1.17 9.84 14.41
CA THR A 86 0.20 8.94 15.07
C THR A 86 -1.00 8.61 14.19
N HIS A 87 -1.32 9.45 13.20
CA HIS A 87 -2.37 9.17 12.22
C HIS A 87 -1.93 8.11 11.20
N THR A 88 -0.62 7.97 10.95
CA THR A 88 -0.06 6.90 10.10
C THR A 88 0.08 5.59 10.88
N ASN A 89 -1.01 5.05 11.41
CA ASN A 89 -1.01 3.77 12.14
C ASN A 89 -1.36 2.57 11.25
N GLU A 90 -1.00 1.39 11.73
CA GLU A 90 -1.19 0.11 11.05
C GLU A 90 -2.65 -0.23 10.80
N PHE A 91 -3.57 0.20 11.67
CA PHE A 91 -4.99 -0.08 11.51
C PHE A 91 -5.58 0.68 10.33
N CYS A 92 -5.19 1.95 10.15
CA CYS A 92 -5.64 2.76 9.03
C CYS A 92 -5.14 2.20 7.70
N ILE A 93 -3.86 1.83 7.66
CA ILE A 93 -3.25 1.29 6.44
C ILE A 93 -3.76 -0.12 6.14
N GLY A 94 -3.94 -0.97 7.17
CA GLY A 94 -4.54 -2.30 7.01
C GLY A 94 -5.96 -2.23 6.44
N ARG A 95 -6.81 -1.38 7.01
CA ARG A 95 -8.18 -1.15 6.51
C ARG A 95 -8.17 -0.62 5.07
N MET A 96 -7.25 0.29 4.73
CA MET A 96 -7.09 0.76 3.35
C MET A 96 -6.74 -0.40 2.41
N LEU A 97 -5.82 -1.30 2.79
CA LEU A 97 -5.46 -2.46 2.00
C LEU A 97 -6.65 -3.42 1.79
N ASP A 98 -7.43 -3.69 2.83
CA ASP A 98 -8.64 -4.49 2.74
C ASP A 98 -9.62 -3.87 1.74
N LYS A 99 -9.82 -2.56 1.83
CA LYS A 99 -10.73 -1.83 0.93
C LYS A 99 -10.24 -1.79 -0.52
N VAL A 100 -8.94 -1.63 -0.75
CA VAL A 100 -8.33 -1.73 -2.08
C VAL A 100 -8.51 -3.14 -2.66
N TYR A 101 -8.37 -4.17 -1.82
CA TYR A 101 -8.60 -5.55 -2.23
C TYR A 101 -10.05 -5.77 -2.66
N ASP A 102 -11.01 -5.35 -1.82
CA ASP A 102 -12.45 -5.48 -2.07
C ASP A 102 -12.90 -4.72 -3.33
N ALA A 103 -12.35 -3.53 -3.57
CA ALA A 103 -12.64 -2.73 -4.76
C ALA A 103 -12.03 -3.28 -6.06
N GLY A 104 -11.08 -4.22 -5.96
CA GLY A 104 -10.42 -4.87 -7.09
C GLY A 104 -9.06 -4.25 -7.42
N SER A 105 -8.04 -4.71 -6.72
CA SER A 105 -6.64 -4.25 -6.84
C SER A 105 -6.09 -4.19 -8.27
N LYS A 106 -6.43 -5.18 -9.13
CA LYS A 106 -5.98 -5.20 -10.53
C LYS A 106 -6.54 -4.02 -11.34
N LYS A 107 -7.80 -3.63 -11.09
CA LYS A 107 -8.42 -2.49 -11.76
C LYS A 107 -7.78 -1.19 -11.29
N LEU A 108 -7.59 -1.02 -9.99
CA LEU A 108 -6.89 0.14 -9.43
C LEU A 108 -5.49 0.30 -10.03
N TYR A 109 -4.70 -0.78 -10.05
CA TYR A 109 -3.37 -0.78 -10.66
C TYR A 109 -3.43 -0.34 -12.14
N SER A 110 -4.38 -0.87 -12.91
CA SER A 110 -4.58 -0.51 -14.32
C SER A 110 -4.90 0.99 -14.47
N SER A 111 -5.79 1.52 -13.64
CA SER A 111 -6.17 2.93 -13.64
C SER A 111 -4.99 3.85 -13.31
N VAL A 112 -4.19 3.50 -12.30
CA VAL A 112 -2.97 4.25 -11.94
C VAL A 112 -1.95 4.22 -13.08
N ALA A 113 -1.68 3.05 -13.65
CA ALA A 113 -0.72 2.91 -14.74
C ALA A 113 -1.13 3.71 -16.00
N LEU A 114 -2.40 3.64 -16.40
CA LEU A 114 -2.91 4.39 -17.55
C LEU A 114 -2.87 5.90 -17.31
N THR A 115 -3.24 6.34 -16.10
CA THR A 115 -3.19 7.77 -15.76
C THR A 115 -1.76 8.30 -15.74
N ALA A 116 -0.81 7.52 -15.22
CA ALA A 116 0.61 7.89 -15.26
C ALA A 116 1.14 8.03 -16.70
N LEU A 117 0.75 7.13 -17.61
CA LEU A 117 1.13 7.22 -19.02
C LEU A 117 0.57 8.47 -19.70
N ASP A 118 -0.66 8.84 -19.36
CA ASP A 118 -1.33 10.04 -19.88
C ASP A 118 -0.67 11.33 -19.36
N ILE A 119 -0.41 11.41 -18.05
CA ILE A 119 0.26 12.56 -17.41
C ILE A 119 1.67 12.78 -18.00
N GLU A 120 2.43 11.71 -18.20
CA GLU A 120 3.79 11.78 -18.74
C GLU A 120 3.83 11.84 -20.28
N ASN A 121 2.66 11.82 -20.94
CA ASN A 121 2.51 11.84 -22.40
C ASN A 121 3.38 10.78 -23.11
N ILE A 122 3.41 9.57 -22.56
CA ILE A 122 4.22 8.46 -23.09
C ILE A 122 3.44 7.74 -24.19
N GLU A 123 3.99 7.70 -25.41
CA GLU A 123 3.39 6.99 -26.53
C GLU A 123 3.40 5.47 -26.30
N VAL A 124 2.20 4.89 -26.12
CA VAL A 124 2.03 3.45 -25.90
C VAL A 124 1.93 2.72 -27.24
N LYS A 125 3.04 2.12 -27.70
CA LYS A 125 3.09 1.36 -28.97
C LYS A 125 2.54 -0.06 -28.87
N SER A 126 2.56 -0.64 -27.67
CA SER A 126 1.95 -1.94 -27.37
C SER A 126 1.71 -2.08 -25.87
N ILE A 127 0.60 -2.72 -25.49
CA ILE A 127 0.30 -3.06 -24.09
C ILE A 127 0.43 -4.57 -23.94
N HIS A 128 1.47 -5.02 -23.24
CA HIS A 128 1.63 -6.44 -22.90
C HIS A 128 1.36 -6.64 -21.41
N TRP A 129 0.19 -7.20 -21.09
CA TRP A 129 -0.18 -7.62 -19.75
C TRP A 129 0.43 -9.00 -19.45
N ASP A 130 1.75 -9.06 -19.23
CA ASP A 130 2.40 -10.30 -18.83
C ASP A 130 1.93 -10.70 -17.43
N THR A 131 0.87 -11.50 -17.36
CA THR A 131 0.28 -11.94 -16.11
C THR A 131 0.97 -13.25 -15.75
N THR A 132 1.94 -13.21 -14.82
CA THR A 132 2.50 -14.43 -14.26
C THR A 132 1.43 -15.11 -13.40
N SER A 133 0.73 -16.08 -13.98
CA SER A 133 -0.09 -17.02 -13.22
C SER A 133 0.84 -17.97 -12.48
N LYS A 134 0.77 -18.01 -11.15
CA LYS A 134 1.35 -19.12 -10.38
C LYS A 134 0.31 -20.24 -10.33
N SER A 135 0.46 -21.25 -11.18
CA SER A 135 -0.30 -22.50 -11.05
C SER A 135 0.40 -23.42 -10.06
N PHE A 136 -0.28 -23.77 -8.97
CA PHE A 136 0.21 -24.69 -7.94
C PHE A 136 -0.08 -26.12 -8.39
N GLN A 137 0.94 -26.83 -8.89
CA GLN A 137 0.83 -28.25 -9.24
C GLN A 137 1.38 -29.06 -8.05
N TRP A 138 0.51 -29.57 -7.18
CA TRP A 138 0.92 -30.57 -6.19
C TRP A 138 0.36 -31.92 -6.60
N GLN A 139 1.25 -32.88 -6.80
CA GLN A 139 0.90 -34.28 -6.61
C GLN A 139 0.83 -34.52 -5.11
N TYR A 140 -0.38 -34.39 -4.54
CA TYR A 140 -0.63 -35.01 -3.24
C TYR A 140 -0.49 -36.52 -3.43
N ILE A 141 0.55 -37.10 -2.85
CA ILE A 141 0.56 -38.53 -2.58
C ILE A 141 -0.46 -38.73 -1.46
N MET A 142 -1.68 -39.11 -1.82
CA MET A 142 -2.68 -39.47 -0.84
C MET A 142 -2.18 -40.73 -0.12
N PRO A 143 -1.96 -40.69 1.20
CA PRO A 143 -1.60 -41.90 1.93
C PRO A 143 -2.76 -42.90 1.80
N GLU A 144 -2.42 -44.17 1.51
CA GLU A 144 -3.40 -45.24 1.43
C GLU A 144 -4.20 -45.32 2.73
N ARG A 145 -5.52 -45.32 2.59
CA ARG A 145 -6.47 -45.48 3.67
C ARG A 145 -6.26 -46.87 4.26
N SER A 146 -5.75 -46.94 5.49
CA SER A 146 -5.68 -48.19 6.27
C SER A 146 -7.07 -48.82 6.26
N LYS A 147 -7.16 -50.08 5.84
CA LYS A 147 -8.40 -50.85 5.97
C LYS A 147 -8.68 -51.02 7.46
N GLU A 148 -9.87 -50.58 7.90
CA GLU A 148 -10.41 -50.99 9.18
C GLU A 148 -10.62 -52.51 9.11
N ASP A 149 -9.92 -53.22 10.00
CA ASP A 149 -10.15 -54.63 10.28
C ASP A 149 -11.52 -54.75 10.94
N ASP A 150 -12.53 -55.17 10.17
CA ASP A 150 -13.76 -55.74 10.72
C ASP A 150 -13.45 -57.12 11.31
N GLY A 151 -12.87 -57.10 12.51
CA GLY A 151 -12.74 -58.26 13.37
C GLY A 151 -14.11 -58.73 13.84
N VAL A 152 -14.64 -59.75 13.17
CA VAL A 152 -15.70 -60.62 13.69
C VAL A 152 -15.12 -61.48 14.81
N ASP A 153 -15.60 -61.32 16.04
CA ASP A 153 -15.64 -62.42 17.01
C ASP A 153 -16.66 -62.16 18.14
N GLY A 154 -17.45 -63.19 18.48
CA GLY A 154 -18.25 -63.30 19.71
C GLY A 154 -19.77 -63.21 19.58
#